data_AF-A0A3N5RI24-F1
#
_entry.id   AF-A0A3N5RI24-F1
#
_cell.length_a   1.000
_cell.length_b   1.000
_cell.length_c   1.000
_cell.angle_alpha   90.00
_cell.angle_beta   90.00
_cell.angle_gamma   90.00
#
_symmetry.space_group_name_H-M   'P 1'
#
loop_
_entity.id
_entity.type
_entity.pdbx_description
1 polymer ?
#
loop_
_entity_poly.entity_id
_entity_poly.type
_entity_poly.pdbx_seq_one_letter_code
_entity_poly.pdbx_strand_id
1 'polypeptide(L)'
;MATRRPTGAARKTARQKSTTATHSANGSRPRRVAQGDRAPSLRPAGIEAFEVAEASDAATVSKVVAVSDIITAQAAHDIPSLVRSLDAIIQGASPEDAKLLKRVLVRGPSTSDDGLARSDQELSAEWRDGGYPYRNLLSRKAYEKQKYKLQVELLKLQAWVRSTGQKVVLLFEGRDAAGKG
;
A
#
# COMPACT_ATOMS: atom_id res chain seq x y z
N MET A 1 -22.98 -75.91 -12.20
CA MET A 1 -22.75 -75.18 -10.94
C MET A 1 -22.11 -73.85 -11.31
N ALA A 2 -22.84 -72.74 -11.49
CA ALA A 2 -23.35 -71.84 -10.43
C ALA A 2 -22.23 -71.50 -9.43
N THR A 3 -21.72 -70.27 -9.33
CA THR A 3 -22.44 -69.09 -8.81
C THR A 3 -21.89 -67.73 -9.30
N ARG A 4 -22.69 -66.69 -9.03
CA ARG A 4 -22.70 -65.30 -9.50
C ARG A 4 -21.67 -64.36 -8.81
N ARG A 5 -21.29 -63.28 -9.55
CA ARG A 5 -21.12 -61.83 -9.21
C ARG A 5 -21.33 -61.35 -7.74
N PRO A 6 -21.03 -60.07 -7.39
CA PRO A 6 -19.95 -59.11 -7.75
C PRO A 6 -19.41 -58.35 -6.51
N THR A 7 -18.31 -57.57 -6.55
CA THR A 7 -18.12 -56.42 -5.63
C THR A 7 -16.97 -55.49 -6.03
N GLY A 8 -17.22 -54.18 -5.96
CA GLY A 8 -16.25 -53.21 -5.44
C GLY A 8 -15.38 -52.43 -6.44
N ALA A 9 -15.96 -51.40 -7.06
CA ALA A 9 -15.19 -50.30 -7.62
C ALA A 9 -14.39 -49.58 -6.52
N ALA A 10 -13.08 -49.44 -6.68
CA ALA A 10 -12.24 -48.57 -5.85
C ALA A 10 -11.70 -47.43 -6.72
N ARG A 11 -12.52 -46.39 -6.87
CA ARG A 11 -12.14 -45.08 -7.40
C ARG A 11 -11.08 -44.50 -6.47
N LYS A 12 -9.80 -44.50 -6.88
CA LYS A 12 -8.74 -43.77 -6.17
C LYS A 12 -9.07 -42.28 -6.24
N THR A 13 -9.72 -41.77 -5.20
CA THR A 13 -9.86 -40.34 -4.95
C THR A 13 -8.47 -39.78 -4.65
N ALA A 14 -7.84 -39.21 -5.67
CA ALA A 14 -6.70 -38.33 -5.46
C ALA A 14 -7.21 -37.16 -4.60
N ARG A 15 -6.90 -37.22 -3.31
CA ARG A 15 -7.14 -36.17 -2.34
C ARG A 15 -6.31 -34.96 -2.79
N GLN A 16 -6.92 -34.07 -3.57
CA GLN A 16 -6.41 -32.73 -3.83
C GLN A 16 -6.20 -32.10 -2.45
N LYS A 17 -4.94 -31.99 -2.03
CA LYS A 17 -4.58 -31.09 -0.95
C LYS A 17 -4.95 -29.70 -1.45
N SER A 18 -6.10 -29.22 -0.98
CA SER A 18 -6.48 -27.83 -1.02
C SER A 18 -5.37 -27.05 -0.32
N THR A 19 -4.45 -26.50 -1.10
CA THR A 19 -3.52 -25.48 -0.62
C THR A 19 -4.34 -24.22 -0.40
N THR A 20 -4.97 -24.15 0.76
CA THR A 20 -5.42 -22.88 1.33
C THR A 20 -4.14 -22.06 1.50
N ALA A 21 -3.87 -21.17 0.54
CA ALA A 21 -2.74 -20.27 0.61
C ALA A 21 -3.02 -19.32 1.77
N THR A 22 -2.49 -19.69 2.93
CA THR A 22 -2.41 -18.88 4.14
C THR A 22 -1.93 -17.49 3.77
N HIS A 23 -2.70 -16.47 4.18
CA HIS A 23 -2.38 -15.06 4.01
C HIS A 23 -0.90 -14.80 4.28
N SER A 24 -0.19 -14.34 3.26
CA SER A 24 1.20 -13.92 3.42
C SER A 24 1.21 -12.59 4.15
N ALA A 25 1.17 -12.66 5.47
CA ALA A 25 1.63 -11.63 6.37
C ALA A 25 3.17 -11.49 6.27
N ASN A 26 3.69 -11.21 5.07
CA ASN A 26 5.13 -11.04 4.84
C ASN A 26 5.45 -9.59 4.49
N GLY A 27 5.07 -8.68 5.39
CA GLY A 27 5.39 -7.25 5.32
C GLY A 27 6.85 -6.89 5.60
N SER A 28 7.81 -7.77 5.31
CA SER A 28 9.23 -7.53 5.62
C SER A 28 10.19 -7.67 4.43
N ARG A 29 9.75 -8.17 3.27
CA ARG A 29 10.64 -8.33 2.12
C ARG A 29 10.39 -7.24 1.07
N PRO A 30 11.45 -6.54 0.61
CA PRO A 30 11.34 -5.59 -0.48
C PRO A 30 10.75 -6.25 -1.73
N ARG A 31 9.83 -5.57 -2.40
CA ARG A 31 9.24 -6.07 -3.66
C ARG A 31 10.25 -5.89 -4.77
N ARG A 32 10.65 -6.94 -5.47
CA ARG A 32 11.66 -6.84 -6.54
C ARG A 32 11.03 -6.31 -7.83
N VAL A 33 11.74 -5.42 -8.53
CA VAL A 33 11.30 -4.90 -9.84
C VAL A 33 11.06 -6.04 -10.84
N ALA A 34 11.92 -7.06 -10.83
CA ALA A 34 11.81 -8.22 -11.71
C ALA A 34 10.51 -9.04 -11.53
N GLN A 35 9.82 -8.91 -10.39
CA GLN A 35 8.55 -9.59 -10.12
C GLN A 35 7.34 -8.78 -10.62
N GLY A 36 7.54 -7.50 -10.94
CA GLY A 36 6.49 -6.56 -11.27
C GLY A 36 5.55 -6.25 -10.10
N ASP A 37 4.60 -5.35 -10.32
CA ASP A 37 3.51 -5.08 -9.39
C ASP A 37 2.23 -5.75 -9.91
N ARG A 38 2.02 -7.02 -9.54
CA ARG A 38 0.89 -7.82 -10.02
C ARG A 38 0.25 -8.58 -8.86
N ALA A 39 -1.05 -8.82 -8.97
CA ALA A 39 -1.75 -9.69 -8.04
C ALA A 39 -1.08 -11.08 -7.98
N PRO A 40 -0.96 -11.70 -6.80
CA PRO A 40 -0.31 -13.00 -6.64
C PRO A 40 -1.09 -14.15 -7.29
N SER A 41 -2.37 -13.92 -7.62
CA SER A 41 -3.24 -14.86 -8.32
C SER A 41 -3.91 -14.14 -9.48
N LEU A 42 -3.97 -14.81 -10.64
CA LEU A 42 -4.68 -14.32 -11.83
C LEU A 42 -6.16 -14.75 -11.88
N ARG A 43 -6.65 -15.45 -10.84
CA ARG A 43 -8.07 -15.76 -10.73
C ARG A 43 -8.84 -14.50 -10.34
N PRO A 44 -10.06 -14.25 -10.87
CA PRO A 44 -10.83 -13.05 -10.57
C PRO A 44 -10.93 -12.73 -9.07
N ALA A 45 -11.33 -13.70 -8.24
CA ALA A 45 -11.42 -13.53 -6.79
C ALA A 45 -10.07 -13.23 -6.11
N GLY A 46 -8.96 -13.69 -6.68
CA GLY A 46 -7.62 -13.41 -6.16
C GLY A 46 -7.13 -12.00 -6.52
N ILE A 47 -7.53 -11.49 -7.69
CA ILE A 47 -7.28 -10.11 -8.12
C ILE A 47 -8.10 -9.16 -7.25
N GLU A 48 -9.40 -9.43 -7.11
CA GLU A 48 -10.32 -8.63 -6.30
C GLU A 48 -9.85 -8.53 -4.85
N ALA A 49 -9.55 -9.67 -4.21
CA ALA A 49 -9.06 -9.67 -2.83
C ALA A 49 -7.74 -8.91 -2.66
N PHE A 50 -6.86 -8.98 -3.67
CA PHE A 50 -5.61 -8.23 -3.67
C PHE A 50 -5.90 -6.72 -3.78
N GLU A 51 -6.67 -6.28 -4.79
CA GLU A 51 -7.01 -4.87 -5.00
C GLU A 51 -7.74 -4.24 -3.81
N VAL A 52 -8.66 -4.98 -3.17
CA VAL A 52 -9.36 -4.50 -1.98
C VAL A 52 -8.39 -4.31 -0.81
N ALA A 53 -7.48 -5.27 -0.60
CA ALA A 53 -6.45 -5.16 0.43
C ALA A 53 -5.51 -3.97 0.14
N GLU A 54 -5.07 -3.82 -1.11
CA GLU A 54 -4.26 -2.69 -1.57
C GLU A 54 -4.90 -1.34 -1.26
N ALA A 55 -6.16 -1.17 -1.69
CA ALA A 55 -6.88 0.08 -1.52
C ALA A 55 -7.09 0.39 -0.03
N SER A 56 -7.38 -0.63 0.78
CA SER A 56 -7.57 -0.48 2.23
C SER A 56 -6.28 -0.08 2.94
N ASP A 57 -5.16 -0.72 2.60
CA ASP A 57 -3.85 -0.40 3.16
C ASP A 57 -3.40 1.01 2.76
N ALA A 58 -3.55 1.36 1.48
CA ALA A 58 -3.23 2.69 0.96
C ALA A 58 -4.05 3.77 1.67
N ALA A 59 -5.37 3.57 1.81
CA ALA A 59 -6.25 4.49 2.51
C ALA A 59 -5.85 4.67 3.99
N THR A 60 -5.49 3.57 4.66
CA THR A 60 -5.04 3.60 6.06
C THR A 60 -3.74 4.40 6.20
N VAL A 61 -2.74 4.15 5.36
CA VAL A 61 -1.47 4.89 5.39
C VAL A 61 -1.70 6.37 5.10
N SER A 62 -2.49 6.71 4.08
CA SER A 62 -2.80 8.10 3.75
C SER A 62 -3.49 8.83 4.90
N LYS A 63 -4.45 8.19 5.59
CA LYS A 63 -5.13 8.76 6.78
C LYS A 63 -4.13 9.03 7.91
N VAL A 64 -3.25 8.07 8.21
CA VAL A 64 -2.25 8.22 9.27
C VAL A 64 -1.29 9.37 8.98
N VAL A 65 -0.82 9.48 7.73
CA VAL A 65 0.08 10.56 7.31
C VAL A 65 -0.62 11.92 7.43
N ALA A 66 -1.87 12.03 6.98
CA ALA A 66 -2.65 13.27 7.08
C ALA A 66 -2.88 13.71 8.52
N VAL A 67 -3.30 12.78 9.39
CA VAL A 67 -3.50 13.08 10.83
C VAL A 67 -2.18 13.51 11.48
N SER A 68 -1.08 12.81 11.18
CA SER A 68 0.24 13.16 11.74
C SER A 68 0.72 14.54 11.27
N ASP A 69 0.44 14.89 10.02
CA ASP A 69 0.75 16.20 9.42
C ASP A 69 -0.06 17.32 10.08
N ILE A 70 -1.37 17.14 10.25
CA ILE A 70 -2.27 18.08 10.97
C ILE A 70 -1.79 18.27 12.41
N ILE A 71 -1.51 17.17 13.12
CA ILE A 71 -1.00 17.21 14.49
C ILE A 71 0.29 18.01 14.56
N THR A 72 1.22 17.79 13.62
CA THR A 72 2.51 18.49 13.59
C THR A 72 2.32 19.98 13.29
N ALA A 73 1.42 20.33 12.37
CA ALA A 73 1.09 21.72 12.05
C ALA A 73 0.41 22.45 13.22
N GLN A 74 -0.49 21.79 13.96
CA GLN A 74 -1.19 22.38 15.11
C GLN A 74 -0.40 22.36 16.42
N ALA A 75 0.48 21.37 16.62
CA ALA A 75 1.41 21.31 17.76
C ALA A 75 2.29 22.56 17.84
N ALA A 76 2.57 23.21 16.71
CA ALA A 76 3.33 24.45 16.64
C ALA A 76 2.62 25.66 17.25
N HIS A 77 1.30 25.58 17.52
CA HIS A 77 0.49 26.74 17.88
C HIS A 77 -0.26 26.60 19.22
N ASP A 78 -0.76 25.41 19.62
CA ASP A 78 -1.49 25.23 20.89
C ASP A 78 -1.62 23.74 21.31
N ILE A 79 -0.81 23.29 22.27
CA ILE A 79 -0.79 21.90 22.78
C ILE A 79 -2.14 21.47 23.40
N PRO A 80 -2.80 22.28 24.26
CA PRO A 80 -4.15 21.99 24.75
C PRO A 80 -5.21 21.77 23.66
N SER A 81 -5.22 22.58 22.59
CA SER A 81 -6.15 22.38 21.47
C SER A 81 -5.85 21.11 20.68
N LEU A 82 -4.57 20.79 20.50
CA LEU A 82 -4.15 19.55 19.85
C LEU A 82 -4.67 18.31 20.56
N VAL A 83 -4.60 18.28 21.90
CA VAL A 83 -5.13 17.15 22.71
C VAL A 83 -6.63 16.98 22.49
N ARG A 84 -7.40 18.07 22.44
CA ARG A 84 -8.84 18.03 22.18
C ARG A 84 -9.17 17.55 20.75
N SER A 85 -8.45 18.05 19.74
CA SER A 85 -8.63 17.62 18.35
C SER A 85 -8.26 16.15 18.17
N LEU A 86 -7.19 15.69 18.82
CA LEU A 86 -6.77 14.30 18.80
C LEU A 86 -7.81 13.38 19.46
N ASP A 87 -8.34 13.77 20.61
CA ASP A 87 -9.41 13.03 21.30
C ASP A 87 -10.67 12.93 20.42
N ALA A 88 -11.07 14.02 19.77
CA ALA A 88 -12.19 14.02 18.83
C ALA A 88 -11.96 13.09 17.62
N ILE A 89 -10.74 13.05 17.06
CA ILE A 89 -10.38 12.14 15.96
C ILE A 89 -10.44 10.68 16.43
N ILE A 90 -9.92 10.38 17.63
CA ILE A 90 -9.90 9.02 18.17
C ILE A 90 -11.32 8.53 18.49
N GLN A 91 -12.17 9.39 19.04
CA GLN A 91 -13.57 9.06 19.36
C GLN A 91 -14.43 8.89 18.10
N GLY A 92 -14.12 9.61 17.02
CA GLY A 92 -14.81 9.47 15.73
C GLY A 92 -14.29 8.32 14.85
N ALA A 93 -13.17 7.70 15.21
CA ALA A 93 -12.57 6.60 14.46
C ALA A 93 -13.25 5.26 14.77
N SER A 94 -13.16 4.30 13.84
CA SER A 94 -13.61 2.93 14.12
C SER A 94 -12.75 2.29 15.24
N PRO A 95 -13.25 1.26 15.94
CA PRO A 95 -12.50 0.62 17.02
C PRO A 95 -11.13 0.07 16.57
N GLU A 96 -11.01 -0.37 15.32
CA GLU A 96 -9.74 -0.85 14.74
C GLU A 96 -8.81 0.33 14.40
N ASP A 97 -9.35 1.39 13.79
CA ASP A 97 -8.59 2.59 13.45
C ASP A 97 -8.04 3.29 14.71
N ALA A 98 -8.84 3.38 15.77
CA ALA A 98 -8.45 3.97 17.04
C ALA A 98 -7.26 3.24 17.69
N LYS A 99 -7.25 1.89 17.65
CA LYS A 99 -6.12 1.08 18.14
C LYS A 99 -4.85 1.35 17.34
N LEU A 100 -4.98 1.50 16.02
CA LEU A 100 -3.87 1.77 15.12
C LEU A 100 -3.27 3.16 15.41
N LEU A 101 -4.12 4.19 15.50
CA LEU A 101 -3.72 5.56 15.84
C LEU A 101 -3.00 5.62 17.19
N LYS A 102 -3.54 4.95 18.22
CA LYS A 102 -2.91 4.88 19.55
C LYS A 102 -1.54 4.22 19.51
N ARG A 103 -1.38 3.14 18.74
CA ARG A 103 -0.07 2.46 18.57
C ARG A 103 0.96 3.35 17.88
N VAL A 104 0.56 4.09 16.85
CA VAL A 104 1.44 5.01 16.12
C VAL A 104 1.92 6.14 17.04
N LEU A 105 1.02 6.67 17.87
CA LEU A 105 1.33 7.74 18.82
C LEU A 105 2.32 7.31 19.91
N VAL A 106 2.11 6.13 20.50
CA VAL A 106 2.96 5.61 21.60
C VAL A 106 4.35 5.21 21.12
N ARG A 107 4.46 4.67 19.91
CA ARG A 107 5.72 4.11 19.40
C ARG A 107 6.66 5.14 18.78
N GLY A 108 6.18 6.36 18.52
CA GLY A 108 6.92 7.39 17.77
C GLY A 108 7.23 6.95 16.32
N PRO A 109 7.84 7.83 15.51
CA PRO A 109 8.34 7.43 14.19
C PRO A 109 9.34 6.28 14.38
N SER A 110 9.02 5.13 13.81
CA SER A 110 9.71 3.86 14.07
C SER A 110 10.96 3.69 13.20
N THR A 111 12.01 3.05 13.74
CA THR A 111 13.26 2.66 13.05
C THR A 111 13.06 1.72 11.85
N SER A 112 11.87 1.12 11.70
CA SER A 112 11.51 0.32 10.53
C SER A 112 11.27 1.15 9.26
N ASP A 113 11.00 2.46 9.36
CA ASP A 113 10.93 3.35 8.18
C ASP A 113 12.31 3.44 7.50
N ASP A 114 13.41 3.45 8.27
CA ASP A 114 14.77 3.55 7.74
C ASP A 114 15.20 2.29 6.96
N GLY A 115 14.80 1.10 7.43
CA GLY A 115 15.11 -0.15 6.73
C GLY A 115 14.43 -0.25 5.36
N LEU A 116 13.17 0.17 5.28
CA LEU A 116 12.42 0.23 4.02
C LEU A 116 13.02 1.29 3.08
N ALA A 117 13.32 2.48 3.61
CA ALA A 117 13.95 3.54 2.83
C ALA A 117 15.30 3.11 2.23
N ARG A 118 16.13 2.37 2.98
CA ARG A 118 17.38 1.79 2.47
C ARG A 118 17.14 0.76 1.36
N SER A 119 16.12 -0.08 1.51
CA SER A 119 15.79 -1.08 0.48
C SER A 119 15.23 -0.47 -0.80
N ASP A 120 14.48 0.63 -0.69
CA ASP A 120 13.89 1.34 -1.83
C ASP A 120 14.97 2.00 -2.71
N GLN A 121 16.11 2.37 -2.12
CA GLN A 121 17.24 3.02 -2.81
C GLN A 121 18.31 2.04 -3.29
N GLU A 122 18.12 0.73 -3.09
CA GLU A 122 19.08 -0.28 -3.52
C GLU A 122 19.15 -0.32 -5.05
N LEU A 123 20.34 -0.14 -5.61
CA LEU A 123 20.55 -0.12 -7.07
C LEU A 123 20.54 -1.53 -7.67
N SER A 124 20.03 -1.65 -8.89
CA SER A 124 20.15 -2.84 -9.73
C SER A 124 21.61 -3.06 -10.13
N ALA A 125 22.04 -4.30 -10.38
CA ALA A 125 23.40 -4.56 -10.89
C ALA A 125 23.65 -3.89 -12.25
N GLU A 126 22.61 -3.78 -13.08
CA GLU A 126 22.66 -3.27 -14.46
C GLU A 126 22.22 -1.80 -14.57
N TRP A 127 22.22 -1.04 -13.47
CA TRP A 127 21.72 0.34 -13.49
C TRP A 127 22.51 1.27 -14.43
N ARG A 128 23.75 0.90 -14.76
CA ARG A 128 24.60 1.65 -15.70
C ARG A 128 24.35 1.30 -17.17
N ASP A 129 23.67 0.19 -17.44
CA ASP A 129 23.49 -0.36 -18.79
C ASP A 129 22.15 0.06 -19.42
N GLY A 130 21.50 1.08 -18.84
CA GLY A 130 20.24 1.64 -19.34
C GLY A 130 18.96 0.94 -18.85
N GLY A 131 19.09 -0.04 -17.94
CA GLY A 131 17.95 -0.67 -17.26
C GLY A 131 17.34 0.21 -16.17
N TYR A 132 16.20 -0.23 -15.61
CA TYR A 132 15.59 0.45 -14.46
C TYR A 132 16.57 0.46 -13.28
N PRO A 133 16.85 1.63 -12.67
CA PRO A 133 18.03 1.80 -11.82
C PRO A 133 17.94 1.11 -10.46
N TYR A 134 16.73 0.84 -9.95
CA TYR A 134 16.53 0.28 -8.63
C TYR A 134 16.25 -1.23 -8.67
N ARG A 135 16.75 -1.95 -7.67
CA ARG A 135 16.53 -3.39 -7.51
C ARG A 135 15.11 -3.70 -7.03
N ASN A 136 14.56 -2.82 -6.20
CA ASN A 136 13.29 -3.00 -5.54
C ASN A 136 12.30 -1.90 -5.98
N LEU A 137 11.02 -2.26 -6.06
CA LEU A 137 9.92 -1.32 -6.20
C LEU A 137 9.81 -0.52 -4.90
N LEU A 138 9.48 0.76 -5.03
CA LEU A 138 9.24 1.65 -3.90
C LEU A 138 8.25 1.00 -2.94
N SER A 139 8.59 0.93 -1.66
CA SER A 139 7.70 0.42 -0.64
C SER A 139 6.40 1.22 -0.64
N ARG A 140 5.26 0.53 -0.48
CA ARG A 140 3.95 1.20 -0.56
C ARG A 140 3.79 2.27 0.50
N LYS A 141 4.34 2.02 1.69
CA LYS A 141 4.36 3.01 2.77
C LYS A 141 5.10 4.28 2.38
N ALA A 142 6.29 4.16 1.77
CA ALA A 142 7.05 5.31 1.31
C ALA A 142 6.34 6.04 0.17
N TYR A 143 5.81 5.28 -0.80
CA TYR A 143 5.03 5.80 -1.91
C TYR A 143 3.83 6.60 -1.44
N GLU A 144 2.96 6.03 -0.60
CA GLU A 144 1.75 6.70 -0.09
C GLU A 144 2.09 7.96 0.74
N LYS A 145 3.15 7.90 1.56
CA LYS A 145 3.65 9.06 2.32
C LYS A 145 4.12 10.19 1.41
N GLN A 146 4.86 9.88 0.36
CA GLN A 146 5.32 10.88 -0.61
C GLN A 146 4.17 11.40 -1.48
N LYS A 147 3.26 10.51 -1.91
CA LYS A 147 2.06 10.85 -2.69
C LYS A 147 1.21 11.88 -1.96
N TYR A 148 0.93 11.68 -0.67
CA TYR A 148 0.19 12.65 0.14
C TYR A 148 0.86 14.02 0.15
N LYS A 149 2.18 14.08 0.39
CA LYS A 149 2.92 15.35 0.42
C LYS A 149 2.84 16.09 -0.92
N LEU A 150 3.02 15.36 -2.03
CA LEU A 150 2.91 15.92 -3.37
C LEU A 150 1.48 16.43 -3.66
N GLN A 151 0.45 15.73 -3.19
CA GLN A 151 -0.94 16.18 -3.31
C GLN A 151 -1.16 17.51 -2.59
N VAL A 152 -0.60 17.69 -1.39
CA VAL A 152 -0.66 18.98 -0.67
C VAL A 152 0.02 20.10 -1.47
N GLU A 153 1.20 19.84 -2.05
CA GLU A 153 1.89 20.84 -2.88
C GLU A 153 1.12 21.16 -4.17
N LEU A 154 0.48 20.16 -4.79
CA LEU A 154 -0.37 20.39 -5.95
C LEU A 154 -1.59 21.26 -5.63
N LEU A 155 -2.17 21.14 -4.43
CA LEU A 155 -3.25 22.02 -3.97
C LEU A 155 -2.75 23.46 -3.81
N LYS A 156 -1.53 23.66 -3.29
CA LYS A 156 -0.90 24.99 -3.20
C LYS A 156 -0.67 25.58 -4.59
N LEU A 157 -0.16 24.78 -5.53
CA LEU A 157 0.01 25.18 -6.93
C LEU A 157 -1.33 25.59 -7.54
N GLN A 158 -2.39 24.81 -7.34
CA GLN A 158 -3.72 25.12 -7.84
C GLN A 158 -4.25 26.43 -7.28
N ALA A 159 -4.09 26.67 -5.97
CA ALA A 159 -4.49 27.92 -5.33
C ALA A 159 -3.74 29.13 -5.92
N TRP A 160 -2.43 28.97 -6.18
CA TRP A 160 -1.61 29.99 -6.81
C TRP A 160 -2.00 30.25 -8.27
N VAL A 161 -2.24 29.21 -9.07
CA VAL A 161 -2.71 29.35 -10.46
C VAL A 161 -4.02 30.14 -10.50
N ARG A 162 -4.94 29.84 -9.58
CA ARG A 162 -6.21 30.55 -9.46
C ARG A 162 -6.03 32.01 -9.07
N SER A 163 -5.15 32.33 -8.12
CA SER A 163 -4.94 33.72 -7.68
C SER A 163 -4.19 34.57 -8.70
N THR A 164 -3.33 33.96 -9.52
CA THR A 164 -2.51 34.64 -10.53
C THR A 164 -3.12 34.66 -11.92
N GLY A 165 -4.18 33.89 -12.16
CA GLY A 165 -4.85 33.78 -13.46
C GLY A 165 -4.03 33.04 -14.52
N GLN A 166 -3.02 32.25 -14.11
CA GLN A 166 -2.19 31.48 -15.03
C GLN A 166 -2.97 30.32 -15.67
N LYS A 167 -2.49 29.85 -16.82
CA LYS A 167 -3.05 28.68 -17.53
C LYS A 167 -1.99 27.59 -17.59
N VAL A 168 -2.35 26.37 -17.19
CA VAL A 168 -1.45 25.21 -17.16
C VAL A 168 -2.07 24.09 -17.98
N VAL A 169 -1.29 23.51 -18.90
CA VAL A 169 -1.67 22.36 -19.73
C VAL A 169 -0.64 21.25 -19.49
N LEU A 170 -1.11 20.04 -19.16
CA LEU A 170 -0.27 18.85 -18.99
C LEU A 170 -0.66 17.84 -20.08
N LEU A 171 0.32 17.44 -20.89
CA LEU A 171 0.16 16.41 -21.92
C LEU A 171 0.93 15.15 -21.49
N PHE A 172 0.23 14.01 -21.44
CA PHE A 172 0.81 12.72 -21.06
C PHE A 172 0.83 11.80 -22.29
N GLU A 173 2.04 11.46 -22.76
CA GLU A 173 2.28 10.57 -23.91
C GLU A 173 2.97 9.28 -23.45
N GLY A 174 2.84 8.19 -24.23
CA GLY A 174 3.55 6.94 -23.93
C GLY A 174 2.94 5.70 -24.57
N ARG A 175 3.59 4.55 -24.39
CA ARG A 175 3.11 3.24 -24.87
C ARG A 175 1.83 2.80 -24.13
N ASP A 176 1.12 1.83 -24.69
CA ASP A 176 -0.03 1.21 -24.03
C ASP A 176 0.40 0.56 -22.71
N ALA A 177 -0.49 0.63 -21.71
CA ALA A 177 -0.25 0.15 -20.34
C ALA A 177 0.94 0.81 -19.60
N ALA A 178 1.47 1.94 -20.08
CA ALA A 178 2.51 2.70 -19.37
C ALA A 178 2.04 3.43 -18.10
N GLY A 179 0.73 3.40 -17.79
CA GLY A 179 0.18 4.04 -16.60
C GLY A 179 -0.10 5.54 -16.78
N LYS A 180 -0.68 5.94 -17.92
CA LYS A 180 -1.04 7.34 -18.22
C LYS A 180 -2.34 7.82 -17.53
N GLY A 181 -3.12 6.88 -16.98
CA GLY A 181 -4.42 7.12 -16.35
C GLY A 181 -4.35 7.26 -14.85
#